data_AF-A0A8D8Z6C3-F1
#
_entry.id   AF-A0A8D8Z6C3-F1
#
_cell.length_a   1.000
_cell.length_b   1.000
_cell.length_c   1.000
_cell.angle_alpha   90.00
_cell.angle_beta   90.00
_cell.angle_gamma   90.00
#
_symmetry.space_group_name_H-M   'P 1'
#
loop_
_entity.id
_entity.type
_entity.pdbx_description
1 polymer ?
#
loop_
_entity_poly.entity_id
_entity_poly.type
_entity_poly.pdbx_seq_one_letter_code
_entity_poly.pdbx_strand_id
1 'polypeptide(L)'
;GKFSCDKCGMSFQYKVRLERHQRYECGKQPGQDQCPISSDTKTRKSVRTGTPLFTCDGCSKSYRKRTTLNRHKRWECGQQPKFKCPLCAYRAKQKSTLKTHLASRHQIHAY
;
A
#
# COMPACT_ATOMS: atom_id res chain seq x y z
N GLY A 1 -27.16 13.02 -4.42
CA GLY A 1 -27.45 11.87 -5.31
C GLY A 1 -26.22 11.02 -5.48
N LYS A 2 -26.37 9.71 -5.74
CA LYS A 2 -25.25 8.84 -6.15
C LYS A 2 -24.99 9.07 -7.66
N PHE A 3 -23.73 9.07 -8.06
CA PHE A 3 -23.30 9.23 -9.45
C PHE A 3 -23.00 7.85 -10.04
N SER A 4 -23.68 7.47 -11.11
CA SER A 4 -23.59 6.12 -11.69
C SER A 4 -22.80 6.12 -12.98
N CYS A 5 -22.07 5.03 -13.25
CA CYS A 5 -21.41 4.82 -14.53
C CYS A 5 -22.36 4.12 -15.50
N ASP A 6 -22.69 4.76 -16.62
CA ASP A 6 -23.60 4.19 -17.62
C ASP A 6 -23.04 2.95 -18.34
N LYS A 7 -21.72 2.76 -18.30
CA LYS A 7 -21.04 1.63 -18.97
C LYS A 7 -21.02 0.33 -18.14
N CYS A 8 -21.07 0.42 -16.81
CA CYS A 8 -20.92 -0.76 -15.94
C CYS A 8 -21.89 -0.78 -14.74
N GLY A 9 -22.73 0.25 -14.58
CA GLY A 9 -23.72 0.36 -13.51
C GLY A 9 -23.15 0.71 -12.12
N MET A 10 -21.83 0.84 -11.95
CA MET A 10 -21.24 1.16 -10.64
C MET A 10 -21.65 2.55 -10.16
N SER A 11 -22.06 2.63 -8.88
CA SER A 11 -22.46 3.88 -8.21
C SER A 11 -21.36 4.43 -7.31
N PHE A 12 -21.20 5.75 -7.34
CA PHE A 12 -20.18 6.48 -6.59
C PHE A 12 -20.81 7.62 -5.78
N GLN A 13 -20.25 7.85 -4.59
CA GLN A 13 -20.72 8.93 -3.71
C GLN A 13 -20.35 10.33 -4.23
N TYR A 14 -19.30 10.45 -5.04
CA TYR A 14 -18.78 11.73 -5.53
C TYR A 14 -18.46 11.67 -7.02
N LYS A 15 -18.75 12.76 -7.76
CA LYS A 15 -18.50 12.88 -9.22
C LYS A 15 -17.04 12.61 -9.59
N VAL A 16 -16.08 13.16 -8.84
CA VAL A 16 -14.64 12.92 -9.06
C VAL A 16 -14.24 11.44 -9.02
N ARG A 17 -14.96 10.61 -8.26
CA ARG A 17 -14.71 9.16 -8.22
C ARG A 17 -15.27 8.45 -9.45
N LEU A 18 -16.44 8.88 -9.94
CA LEU A 18 -17.02 8.39 -11.18
C LEU A 18 -16.12 8.73 -12.38
N GLU A 19 -15.66 9.98 -12.49
CA GLU A 19 -14.79 10.42 -13.59
C GLU A 19 -13.48 9.62 -13.66
N ARG A 20 -12.86 9.37 -12.50
CA ARG A 20 -11.66 8.53 -12.42
C ARG A 20 -11.95 7.09 -12.82
N HIS A 21 -13.07 6.53 -12.36
CA HIS A 21 -13.49 5.18 -12.73
C HIS A 21 -13.68 5.05 -14.23
N GLN A 22 -14.42 5.98 -14.86
CA GLN A 22 -14.63 6.01 -16.31
C GLN A 22 -13.33 6.12 -17.09
N ARG A 23 -12.33 6.85 -16.56
CA ARG A 23 -11.06 7.10 -17.25
C ARG A 23 -10.07 5.94 -17.22
N TYR A 24 -10.02 5.15 -16.13
CA TYR A 24 -8.92 4.19 -15.93
C TYR A 24 -9.35 2.77 -15.56
N GLU A 25 -10.58 2.59 -15.09
CA GLU A 25 -11.04 1.35 -14.46
C GLU A 25 -12.21 0.70 -15.24
N CYS A 26 -13.02 1.51 -15.91
CA CYS A 26 -14.19 1.05 -16.66
C CYS A 26 -13.77 0.29 -17.92
N GLY A 27 -14.14 -0.98 -18.03
CA GLY A 27 -13.84 -1.85 -19.17
C GLY A 27 -12.71 -2.87 -18.98
N LYS A 28 -12.10 -2.97 -17.78
CA LYS A 28 -11.17 -4.08 -17.47
C LYS A 28 -11.96 -5.29 -16.96
N GLN A 29 -11.95 -6.39 -17.70
CA GLN A 29 -12.64 -7.64 -17.36
C GLN A 29 -12.10 -8.27 -16.05
N PRO A 30 -12.96 -8.89 -15.23
CA PRO A 30 -12.52 -9.76 -14.14
C PRO A 30 -12.35 -11.19 -14.67
N GLY A 31 -11.13 -11.77 -14.63
CA GLY A 31 -11.03 -13.22 -14.91
C GLY A 31 -9.72 -13.83 -15.40
N GLN A 32 -8.52 -13.26 -15.21
CA GLN A 32 -7.30 -14.05 -15.40
C GLN A 32 -6.49 -14.11 -14.10
N ASP A 33 -6.83 -15.16 -13.37
CA ASP A 33 -6.23 -15.68 -12.15
C ASP A 33 -5.06 -16.60 -12.54
N GLN A 34 -3.85 -16.29 -12.08
CA GLN A 34 -2.92 -17.31 -11.59
C GLN A 34 -2.12 -16.70 -10.43
N CYS A 35 -2.62 -16.94 -9.22
CA CYS A 35 -1.77 -17.09 -8.05
C CYS A 35 -0.98 -18.41 -8.15
N PRO A 36 0.17 -18.50 -7.49
CA PRO A 36 0.15 -19.37 -6.31
C PRO A 36 1.00 -18.80 -5.17
N ILE A 37 0.37 -18.34 -4.09
CA ILE A 37 0.98 -18.45 -2.76
C ILE A 37 -0.10 -18.86 -1.76
N SER A 38 -0.02 -20.13 -1.40
CA SER A 38 -0.68 -20.82 -0.31
C SER A 38 -0.19 -20.27 1.03
N SER A 39 -1.11 -19.87 1.90
CA SER A 39 -0.88 -20.01 3.35
C SER A 39 -2.22 -19.88 4.06
N ASP A 40 -2.58 -20.99 4.69
CA ASP A 40 -3.68 -21.21 5.60
C ASP A 40 -3.81 -20.07 6.64
N THR A 41 -4.99 -19.48 6.74
CA THR A 41 -5.63 -19.10 8.02
C THR A 41 -7.03 -18.56 7.72
N LYS A 42 -8.02 -19.37 8.08
CA LYS A 42 -9.41 -18.93 8.29
C LYS A 42 -9.40 -17.80 9.32
N THR A 43 -9.61 -16.56 8.90
CA THR A 43 -10.49 -15.62 9.61
C THR A 43 -10.73 -14.35 8.79
N ARG A 44 -12.02 -14.03 8.70
CA ARG A 44 -12.60 -12.79 8.17
C ARG A 44 -12.28 -12.47 6.70
N LYS A 45 -13.32 -12.72 5.90
CA LYS A 45 -13.83 -11.90 4.78
C LYS A 45 -13.49 -10.40 4.97
N SER A 46 -12.25 -10.00 4.73
CA SER A 46 -11.90 -8.62 4.46
C SER A 46 -11.88 -8.51 2.96
N VAL A 47 -13.01 -8.02 2.45
CA VAL A 47 -13.29 -7.68 1.06
C VAL A 47 -12.01 -7.60 0.24
N ARG A 48 -11.75 -8.64 -0.57
CA ARG A 48 -10.82 -8.57 -1.70
C ARG A 48 -11.48 -7.67 -2.74
N THR A 49 -11.56 -6.37 -2.43
CA THR A 49 -11.89 -5.35 -3.40
C THR A 49 -10.76 -5.38 -4.40
N GLY A 50 -11.08 -5.73 -5.64
CA GLY A 50 -10.16 -5.71 -6.79
C GLY A 50 -9.71 -4.29 -7.16
N THR A 51 -9.31 -3.48 -6.19
CA THR A 51 -8.57 -2.25 -6.47
C THR A 51 -7.19 -2.66 -6.98
N PRO A 52 -6.82 -2.33 -8.23
CA PRO A 52 -5.46 -2.58 -8.70
C PRO A 52 -4.51 -1.87 -7.75
N LEU A 53 -3.68 -2.67 -7.08
CA LEU A 53 -2.66 -2.15 -6.20
C LEU A 53 -1.54 -1.57 -7.06
N PHE A 54 -1.00 -0.44 -6.62
CA PHE A 54 0.19 0.14 -7.24
C PHE A 54 1.40 -0.65 -6.76
N THR A 55 2.00 -1.43 -7.65
CA THR A 55 3.14 -2.30 -7.36
C THR A 55 4.46 -1.55 -7.53
N CYS A 56 5.42 -1.84 -6.66
CA CYS A 56 6.78 -1.35 -6.78
C CYS A 56 7.60 -2.28 -7.67
N ASP A 57 8.11 -1.76 -8.79
CA ASP A 57 8.89 -2.56 -9.75
C ASP A 57 10.24 -3.04 -9.19
N GLY A 58 10.76 -2.40 -8.13
CA GLY A 58 12.04 -2.76 -7.51
C GLY A 58 11.95 -3.81 -6.40
N CYS A 59 10.76 -4.13 -5.89
CA CYS A 59 10.61 -5.13 -4.81
C CYS A 59 9.24 -5.82 -4.75
N SER A 60 8.39 -5.62 -5.74
CA SER A 60 7.07 -6.22 -5.90
C SER A 60 6.05 -5.94 -4.77
N LYS A 61 6.34 -5.01 -3.85
CA LYS A 61 5.38 -4.58 -2.83
C LYS A 61 4.23 -3.76 -3.43
N SER A 62 3.03 -4.01 -2.96
CA SER A 62 1.78 -3.47 -3.51
C SER A 62 1.08 -2.50 -2.55
N TYR A 63 0.59 -1.38 -3.07
CA TYR A 63 0.01 -0.28 -2.29
C TYR A 63 -1.37 0.12 -2.80
N ARG A 64 -2.30 0.42 -1.90
CA ARG A 64 -3.67 0.88 -2.26
C ARG A 64 -3.72 2.29 -2.88
N LYS A 65 -2.66 3.10 -2.72
CA LYS A 65 -2.59 4.48 -3.18
C LYS A 65 -1.27 4.76 -3.88
N ARG A 66 -1.30 5.46 -5.02
CA ARG A 66 -0.10 5.90 -5.75
C ARG A 66 0.81 6.80 -4.90
N THR A 67 0.24 7.66 -4.05
CA THR A 67 1.03 8.49 -3.12
C THR A 67 1.84 7.66 -2.14
N THR A 68 1.28 6.54 -1.66
CA THR A 68 1.99 5.63 -0.76
C THR A 68 3.08 4.85 -1.51
N LEU A 69 2.82 4.38 -2.73
CA LEU A 69 3.86 3.78 -3.58
C LEU A 69 5.01 4.77 -3.83
N ASN A 70 4.70 6.01 -4.22
CA ASN A 70 5.73 7.02 -4.49
C ASN A 70 6.59 7.30 -3.25
N ARG A 71 5.97 7.40 -2.07
CA ARG A 71 6.70 7.53 -0.81
C ARG A 71 7.61 6.32 -0.56
N HIS A 72 7.10 5.10 -0.79
CA HIS A 72 7.90 3.89 -0.66
C HIS A 72 9.09 3.88 -1.63
N LYS A 73 8.87 4.17 -2.92
CA LYS A 73 9.96 4.24 -3.90
C LYS A 73 11.02 5.26 -3.52
N ARG A 74 10.59 6.44 -3.04
CA ARG A 74 11.51 7.54 -2.69
C ARG A 74 12.35 7.25 -1.44
N TRP A 75 11.79 6.61 -0.42
CA TRP A 75 12.41 6.57 0.91
C TRP A 75 12.76 5.17 1.41
N GLU A 76 12.19 4.12 0.82
CA GLU A 76 12.31 2.74 1.32
C GLU A 76 12.96 1.81 0.32
N CYS A 77 12.43 1.74 -0.90
CA CYS A 77 12.90 0.84 -1.94
C CYS A 77 14.28 1.29 -2.43
N GLY A 78 15.26 0.38 -2.46
CA GLY A 78 16.64 0.68 -2.86
C GLY A 78 17.41 1.62 -1.92
N GLN A 79 16.76 2.22 -0.92
CA GLN A 79 17.44 3.12 0.02
C GLN A 79 18.21 2.33 1.06
N GLN A 80 19.48 2.67 1.27
CA GLN A 80 20.29 2.13 2.35
C GLN A 80 19.86 2.73 3.70
N PRO A 81 19.90 1.97 4.80
CA PRO A 81 19.53 2.47 6.10
C PRO A 81 20.57 3.48 6.62
N LYS A 82 20.17 4.76 6.71
CA LYS A 82 21.06 5.86 7.10
C LYS A 82 21.08 6.13 8.61
N PHE A 83 20.01 5.80 9.32
CA PHE A 83 19.85 6.13 10.74
C PHE A 83 20.36 4.99 11.61
N LYS A 84 21.49 5.17 12.29
CA LYS A 84 22.08 4.16 13.17
C LYS A 84 21.47 4.25 14.57
N CYS A 85 21.19 3.10 15.18
CA CYS A 85 20.89 3.04 16.60
C CYS A 85 22.18 3.32 17.41
N PRO A 86 22.15 4.25 18.38
CA PRO A 86 23.31 4.50 19.23
C PRO A 86 23.68 3.33 20.16
N LEU A 87 22.77 2.38 20.38
CA LEU A 87 22.93 1.31 21.36
C LEU A 87 23.19 -0.08 20.76
N CYS A 88 23.00 -0.25 19.45
CA CYS A 88 23.23 -1.53 18.80
C CYS A 88 23.57 -1.38 17.31
N ALA A 89 23.81 -2.50 16.63
CA ALA A 89 24.15 -2.52 15.20
C ALA A 89 22.95 -2.22 14.27
N TYR A 90 21.73 -2.06 14.81
CA TYR A 90 20.55 -1.81 13.99
C TYR A 90 20.61 -0.47 13.26
N ARG A 91 20.17 -0.47 11.99
CA ARG A 91 20.04 0.74 11.17
C ARG A 91 18.65 0.81 10.54
N ALA A 92 18.04 1.98 10.57
CA ALA A 92 16.74 2.25 9.97
C ALA A 92 16.85 3.12 8.71
N LYS A 93 15.87 2.99 7.81
CA LYS A 93 15.73 3.84 6.63
C LYS A 93 15.03 5.17 6.93
N GLN A 94 14.21 5.23 7.98
CA GLN A 94 13.50 6.43 8.43
C GLN A 94 13.73 6.73 9.92
N LYS A 95 13.64 8.02 10.28
CA LYS A 95 13.69 8.49 11.68
C LYS A 95 12.58 7.90 12.55
N SER A 96 11.35 7.84 12.01
CA SER A 96 10.18 7.27 12.71
C SER A 96 10.43 5.81 13.09
N THR A 97 10.96 5.01 12.17
CA THR A 97 11.32 3.61 12.42
C THR A 97 12.41 3.49 13.49
N LEU A 98 13.42 4.35 13.48
CA LEU A 98 14.43 4.38 14.55
C LEU A 98 13.80 4.74 15.90
N LYS A 99 12.90 5.72 15.96
CA LYS A 99 12.20 6.11 17.21
C LYS A 99 11.40 4.94 17.78
N THR A 100 10.65 4.21 16.95
CA THR A 100 9.92 3.01 17.38
C THR A 100 10.87 1.88 17.82
N HIS A 101 12.01 1.71 17.15
CA HIS A 101 13.04 0.75 17.56
C HIS A 101 13.61 1.10 18.94
N LEU A 102 13.99 2.36 19.15
CA LEU A 102 14.50 2.84 20.45
C LEU A 102 13.49 2.61 21.58
N ALA A 103 12.22 2.95 21.35
CA ALA A 103 11.18 2.76 22.35
C ALA A 103 10.91 1.27 22.65
N SER A 104 10.86 0.42 21.62
CA SER A 104 10.48 -1.00 21.81
C SER A 104 11.62 -1.93 22.17
N ARG A 105 12.87 -1.59 21.83
CA ARG A 105 14.06 -2.44 22.07
C ARG A 105 14.99 -1.91 23.13
N HIS A 106 14.91 -0.62 23.43
CA HIS A 106 15.75 0.04 24.41
C HIS A 106 14.95 0.86 25.43
N GLN A 107 13.61 0.91 25.32
CA GLN A 107 12.73 1.70 26.21
C GLN A 107 13.08 3.20 26.23
N ILE A 108 13.70 3.70 25.15
CA ILE A 108 14.07 5.11 25.02
C ILE A 108 13.03 5.85 24.20
N HIS A 109 12.36 6.78 24.84
CA HIS A 109 11.52 7.76 24.19
C HIS A 109 12.40 8.96 23.81
N ALA A 110 12.83 9.03 22.54
CA ALA A 110 13.50 10.22 22.05
C ALA A 110 12.53 11.42 22.15
N TYR A 111 12.90 12.39 23.00
CA TYR A 111 12.19 13.65 23.25
C TYR A 111 12.14 14.50 21.98
#